data_AF-A0A2S1LLI8-F1
#
_entry.id   AF-A0A2S1LLI8-F1
#
_cell.length_a   1.000
_cell.length_b   1.000
_cell.length_c   1.000
_cell.angle_alpha   90.00
_cell.angle_beta   90.00
_cell.angle_gamma   90.00
#
_symmetry.space_group_name_H-M   'P 1'
#
loop_
_entity.id
_entity.type
_entity.pdbx_description
1 polymer ?
#
loop_
_entity_poly.entity_id
_entity_poly.type
_entity_poly.pdbx_seq_one_letter_code
_entity_poly.pdbx_strand_id
1 'polypeptide(L)' 'MMESKTYRTYDEINRDLEILKMEKDLAYHKLVRSFDDTKDNLAPMNMIGSVPKAAIRLLGIIPGPVKSMGLTYLLKKIFK' A
#
# COMPACT_ATOMS: atom_id res chain seq x y z
N MET A 1 -13.46 -2.03 15.48
CA MET A 1 -14.78 -2.48 14.99
C MET A 1 -15.61 -1.24 14.78
N MET A 2 -16.20 -1.03 13.60
CA MET A 2 -17.19 0.03 13.43
C MET A 2 -18.41 -0.37 14.25
N GLU A 3 -18.74 0.43 15.27
CA GLU A 3 -20.00 0.29 16.00
C GLU A 3 -21.17 0.29 15.02
N SER A 4 -22.13 -0.61 15.22
CA SER A 4 -23.35 -0.64 14.42
C SER A 4 -24.22 0.56 14.78
N LYS A 5 -24.02 1.69 14.09
CA LYS A 5 -24.87 2.88 14.23
C LYS A 5 -26.27 2.60 13.71
N THR A 6 -27.28 2.93 14.51
CA THR A 6 -28.69 2.93 14.08
C THR A 6 -29.10 4.36 13.75
N TYR A 7 -29.49 4.61 12.50
CA TYR A 7 -29.94 5.92 12.04
C TYR A 7 -31.44 6.07 12.22
N ARG A 8 -31.89 7.23 12.72
CA ARG A 8 -33.29 7.57 12.91
C ARG A 8 -33.84 8.45 11.78
N THR A 9 -32.97 9.19 11.09
CA THR A 9 -33.35 10.03 9.94
C THR A 9 -32.34 9.94 8.79
N TYR A 10 -32.78 10.28 7.58
CA TYR A 10 -31.90 10.36 6.41
C TYR A 10 -30.84 11.48 6.55
N ASP A 11 -31.13 12.53 7.32
CA ASP A 11 -30.17 13.63 7.56
C ASP A 11 -28.98 13.19 8.41
N GLU A 12 -29.15 12.19 9.29
CA GLU A 12 -28.05 11.58 10.03
C GLU A 12 -27.16 10.75 9.09
N ILE A 13 -27.77 10.01 8.16
CA ILE A 13 -27.03 9.24 7.15
C ILE A 13 -26.22 10.17 6.25
N ASN A 14 -26.84 11.25 5.75
CA ASN A 14 -26.17 12.20 4.86
C ASN A 14 -24.98 12.89 5.54
N ARG A 15 -25.11 13.27 6.81
CA ARG A 15 -23.99 13.84 7.58
C ARG A 15 -22.84 12.87 7.75
N ASP A 16 -23.13 11.62 8.12
CA ASP A 16 -22.09 10.59 8.25
C ASP A 16 -21.41 10.29 6.90
N LEU A 17 -22.17 10.26 5.79
CA LEU A 17 -21.62 10.10 4.44
C LEU A 17 -20.73 11.27 4.04
N GLU A 18 -21.09 12.49 4.42
CA GLU A 18 -20.27 13.68 4.17
C GLU A 18 -18.96 13.61 4.95
N ILE A 19 -19.00 13.22 6.22
CA ILE A 19 -17.80 12.97 7.04
C ILE A 19 -16.92 11.90 6.39
N LEU A 20 -17.52 10.76 5.99
CA LEU A 20 -16.80 9.67 5.37
C LEU A 20 -16.11 10.10 4.06
N LYS A 21 -16.77 10.96 3.28
CA LYS A 21 -16.19 11.54 2.07
C LYS A 21 -14.99 12.42 2.39
N MET A 22 -15.10 13.30 3.39
CA MET A 22 -13.98 14.14 3.81
C MET A 22 -12.80 13.32 4.35
N GLU A 23 -13.06 12.28 5.14
CA GLU A 23 -12.03 11.37 5.65
C GLU A 23 -11.32 10.63 4.51
N LYS A 24 -12.09 10.15 3.52
CA LYS A 24 -11.55 9.50 2.32
C LYS A 24 -10.62 10.44 1.56
N ASP A 25 -11.06 11.68 1.33
CA ASP A 25 -10.28 12.66 0.57
C ASP A 25 -9.01 13.05 1.34
N LEU A 26 -9.10 13.21 2.67
CA LEU A 26 -7.93 13.45 3.52
C LEU A 26 -6.95 12.27 3.48
N ALA A 27 -7.44 11.04 3.57
CA ALA A 27 -6.62 9.83 3.48
C ALA A 27 -5.93 9.72 2.11
N TYR A 28 -6.65 10.03 1.03
CA TYR A 28 -6.10 10.07 -0.32
C TYR A 28 -4.97 11.09 -0.43
N HIS A 29 -5.16 12.31 0.05
CA HIS A 29 -4.12 13.33 0.03
C HIS A 29 -2.90 12.95 0.87
N LYS A 30 -3.09 12.32 2.03
CA LYS A 30 -1.99 11.78 2.83
C LYS A 30 -1.22 10.70 2.09
N LEU A 31 -1.92 9.82 1.37
CA LEU A 31 -1.29 8.76 0.59
C LEU A 31 -0.48 9.33 -0.58
N VAL A 32 -1.06 10.24 -1.37
CA VAL A 32 -0.36 10.92 -2.47
C VAL A 32 0.87 11.65 -1.94
N ARG A 33 0.72 12.42 -0.86
CA ARG A 33 1.85 13.11 -0.23
C ARG A 33 2.91 12.13 0.26
N SER A 34 2.53 11.05 0.92
CA SER A 34 3.48 10.02 1.36
C SER A 34 4.20 9.37 0.19
N PHE A 35 3.53 9.21 -0.96
CA PHE A 35 4.13 8.65 -2.16
C PHE A 35 5.10 9.63 -2.81
N ASP A 36 4.76 10.92 -2.88
CA ASP A 36 5.65 11.97 -3.36
C ASP A 36 6.88 12.12 -2.45
N ASP A 37 6.68 12.24 -1.13
CA ASP A 37 7.74 12.28 -0.13
C ASP A 37 8.62 11.02 -0.22
N THR A 38 8.01 9.85 -0.39
CA THR A 38 8.74 8.59 -0.53
C THR A 38 9.46 8.50 -1.88
N LYS A 39 8.93 9.05 -2.97
CA LYS A 39 9.58 9.05 -4.28
C LYS A 39 10.84 9.91 -4.26
N ASP A 40 10.82 11.03 -3.56
CA ASP A 40 12.01 11.87 -3.36
C ASP A 40 13.09 11.13 -2.54
N ASN A 41 12.67 10.30 -1.58
CA ASN A 41 13.58 9.47 -0.76
C ASN A 41 14.02 8.15 -1.45
N LEU A 42 13.17 7.58 -2.31
CA LEU A 42 13.39 6.33 -3.06
C LEU A 42 13.83 6.60 -4.50
N ALA A 43 14.27 7.82 -4.82
CA ALA A 43 14.87 8.13 -6.11
C ALA A 43 15.85 6.99 -6.47
N PRO A 44 15.67 6.28 -7.60
CA PRO A 44 16.47 5.09 -7.92
C PRO A 44 17.97 5.36 -7.86
N MET A 45 18.36 6.60 -8.16
CA MET A 45 19.73 7.09 -8.09
C MET A 45 20.33 7.05 -6.67
N ASN A 46 19.52 7.22 -5.63
CA ASN A 46 19.94 7.13 -4.22
C ASN A 46 19.81 5.71 -3.65
N MET A 47 18.86 4.90 -4.15
CA MET A 47 18.69 3.50 -3.72
C MET A 47 19.78 2.56 -4.25
N ILE A 48 20.38 2.84 -5.41
CA ILE A 48 21.52 2.06 -5.93
C ILE A 48 22.71 2.08 -4.95
N GLY A 49 22.84 3.13 -4.13
CA GLY A 49 23.86 3.23 -3.09
C GLY A 49 23.59 2.38 -1.84
N SER A 50 22.31 2.11 -1.53
CA SER A 50 21.91 1.39 -0.30
C SER A 50 21.63 -0.09 -0.50
N VAL A 51 21.40 -0.55 -1.74
CA VAL A 51 21.22 -1.98 -2.04
C VAL A 51 22.59 -2.67 -2.08
N PRO A 52 22.86 -3.66 -1.19
CA PRO A 52 24.13 -4.37 -1.20
C PRO A 52 24.39 -5.02 -2.56
N LYS A 53 25.60 -4.87 -3.11
CA LYS A 53 26.01 -5.52 -4.37
C LYS A 53 25.70 -7.03 -4.39
N ALA A 54 25.72 -7.67 -3.22
CA ALA A 54 25.31 -9.06 -3.03
C ALA A 54 23.83 -9.32 -3.37
N ALA A 55 22.91 -8.42 -3.00
CA ALA A 55 21.49 -8.54 -3.31
C ALA A 55 21.22 -8.35 -4.81
N ILE A 56 21.90 -7.41 -5.48
CA ILE A 56 21.79 -7.25 -6.95
C ILE A 56 22.33 -8.50 -7.67
N ARG A 57 23.46 -9.05 -7.23
CA ARG A 57 23.99 -10.31 -7.77
C ARG A 57 23.03 -11.47 -7.53
N LEU A 58 22.49 -11.61 -6.32
CA LEU A 58 21.52 -12.65 -5.96
C LEU A 58 20.27 -12.56 -6.85
N LEU A 59 19.74 -11.36 -7.05
CA LEU A 59 18.57 -11.16 -7.91
C LEU A 59 18.84 -11.43 -9.39
N GLY A 60 20.08 -11.25 -9.86
CA GLY A 60 20.52 -11.53 -11.22
C GLY A 60 20.81 -13.02 -11.52
N ILE A 61 21.15 -13.81 -10.50
CA ILE A 61 21.42 -15.25 -10.65
C ILE A 61 20.20 -16.15 -10.42
N ILE A 62 19.10 -15.62 -9.85
CA ILE A 62 17.88 -16.40 -9.66
C ILE A 62 17.16 -16.50 -11.02
N PRO A 63 17.05 -17.70 -11.62
CA PRO A 63 16.31 -17.88 -12.86
C PRO A 63 14.83 -17.52 -12.63
N GLY A 64 14.25 -16.80 -13.58
CA GLY A 64 12.87 -16.25 -13.52
C GLY A 64 11.78 -17.16 -12.93
N PRO A 65 11.77 -18.48 -13.18
CA PRO A 65 10.73 -19.39 -12.66
C PRO A 65 10.68 -19.53 -11.13
N VAL A 66 11.79 -19.32 -10.42
CA VAL A 66 11.84 -19.53 -8.96
C VAL A 66 11.19 -18.36 -8.21
N LYS A 67 11.32 -17.14 -8.74
CA LYS A 67 10.65 -15.95 -8.17
C LYS A 67 9.14 -16.08 -8.25
N SER A 68 8.62 -16.60 -9.37
CA SER A 68 7.18 -16.85 -9.52
C SER A 68 6.68 -17.92 -8.55
N MET A 69 7.45 -18.98 -8.32
CA MET A 69 7.06 -20.03 -7.36
C MET A 69 6.96 -19.51 -5.92
N GLY A 70 7.94 -18.72 -5.47
CA GLY A 70 7.91 -18.10 -4.14
C GLY A 70 6.75 -17.12 -3.96
N LEU A 71 6.48 -16.30 -4.98
CA LEU A 71 5.35 -15.38 -4.99
C LEU A 71 4.00 -16.12 -4.94
N THR A 72 3.85 -17.19 -5.73
CA THR A 72 2.64 -18.03 -5.71
C THR A 72 2.42 -18.70 -4.36
N TYR A 73 3.48 -19.14 -3.68
CA TYR A 73 3.36 -19.74 -2.35
C TYR A 73 2.91 -18.73 -1.29
N LEU A 74 3.50 -17.52 -1.29
CA LEU A 74 3.10 -16.46 -0.37
C LEU A 74 1.68 -15.98 -0.63
N LEU A 75 1.29 -15.79 -1.88
CA LEU A 75 -0.09 -15.47 -2.26
C LEU A 75 -1.05 -16.56 -1.79
N LYS A 76 -0.72 -17.84 -1.99
CA LYS A 76 -1.55 -18.97 -1.52
C LYS A 76 -1.67 -19.02 0.01
N LYS A 77 -0.67 -18.55 0.76
CA LYS A 77 -0.70 -18.50 2.23
C LYS A 77 -1.50 -17.31 2.77
N ILE A 78 -1.56 -16.20 2.04
CA ILE A 78 -2.29 -15.00 2.43
C ILE A 78 -3.78 -15.10 2.06
N PHE A 79 -4.10 -15.75 0.93
CA PHE A 79 -5.46 -15.91 0.41
C PHE A 79 -6.11 -17.26 0.79
N LYS A 80 -5.54 -18.02 1.73
CA LYS A 80 -6.12 -19.24 2.29
C LYS A 80 -6.37 -19.08 3.78
#